data_AF-A0A352CB11-F1
#
_entry.id   AF-A0A352CB11-F1
#
_cell.length_a   1.000
_cell.length_b   1.000
_cell.length_c   1.000
_cell.angle_alpha   90.00
_cell.angle_beta   90.00
_cell.angle_gamma   90.00
#
_symmetry.space_group_name_H-M   'P 1'
#
loop_
_entity.id
_entity.type
_entity.pdbx_description
1 polymer ?
#
loop_
_entity_poly.entity_id
_entity_poly.type
_entity_poly.pdbx_seq_one_letter_code
_entity_poly.pdbx_strand_id
1 'polypeptide(L)'
;MLGDFSIAGAAPDAWARRASEAAQLVGAEMILVEDNQGGAMAQAVLAASAVALPIQRVRARINKRARAAPIAALMAQGRVKLAGSFPGLEDEMCAFGAEGFQRSPDRLDAMVWA
;
A
#
# COMPACT_ATOMS: atom_id res chain seq x y z
N MET A 1 5.50 5.45 -14.04
CA MET A 1 4.85 6.60 -13.36
C MET A 1 4.35 6.11 -12.01
N LEU A 2 4.71 6.73 -10.88
CA LEU A 2 4.12 6.37 -9.57
C LEU A 2 2.64 6.80 -9.52
N GLY A 3 1.79 5.99 -8.87
CA GLY A 3 0.34 6.16 -8.94
C GLY A 3 -0.40 5.53 -7.76
N ASP A 4 -1.60 6.06 -7.46
CA ASP A 4 -2.59 5.35 -6.65
C ASP A 4 -3.42 4.45 -7.57
N PHE A 5 -3.37 3.14 -7.32
CA PHE A 5 -4.07 2.12 -8.10
C PHE A 5 -5.13 1.37 -7.27
N SER A 6 -5.57 1.97 -6.16
CA SER A 6 -6.57 1.43 -5.26
C SER A 6 -7.89 1.15 -5.98
N ILE A 7 -8.51 0.02 -5.66
CA ILE A 7 -9.86 -0.35 -6.12
C ILE A 7 -10.66 -0.87 -4.93
N ALA A 8 -11.91 -0.41 -4.77
CA ALA A 8 -12.78 -0.78 -3.66
C ALA A 8 -13.87 -1.76 -4.13
N GLY A 9 -14.25 -2.70 -3.26
CA GLY A 9 -15.36 -3.63 -3.54
C GLY A 9 -15.12 -4.59 -4.71
N ALA A 10 -13.87 -4.77 -5.14
CA ALA A 10 -13.50 -5.61 -6.27
C ALA A 10 -13.45 -7.10 -5.90
N ALA A 11 -13.78 -7.95 -6.86
CA ALA A 11 -13.56 -9.39 -6.76
C ALA A 11 -12.06 -9.73 -6.71
N PRO A 12 -11.67 -10.88 -6.12
CA PRO A 12 -10.28 -11.34 -6.02
C PRO A 12 -9.44 -11.23 -7.29
N ASP A 13 -9.95 -11.75 -8.39
CA ASP A 13 -9.31 -11.72 -9.71
C ASP A 13 -9.15 -10.30 -10.25
N ALA A 14 -10.14 -9.44 -10.02
CA ALA A 14 -10.14 -8.07 -10.51
C ALA A 14 -9.04 -7.22 -9.86
N TRP A 15 -8.90 -7.27 -8.53
CA TRP A 15 -7.83 -6.52 -7.87
C TRP A 15 -6.44 -7.15 -8.11
N ALA A 16 -6.33 -8.46 -8.31
CA ALA A 16 -5.06 -9.10 -8.60
C ALA A 16 -4.53 -8.74 -10.00
N ARG A 17 -5.41 -8.73 -11.01
CA ARG A 17 -5.07 -8.20 -12.34
C ARG A 17 -4.66 -6.73 -12.27
N ARG A 18 -5.41 -5.91 -11.52
CA ARG A 18 -5.09 -4.50 -11.33
C ARG A 18 -3.71 -4.27 -10.71
N ALA A 19 -3.34 -5.08 -9.71
CA ALA A 19 -2.03 -5.04 -9.09
C ALA A 19 -0.91 -5.42 -10.07
N SER A 20 -1.14 -6.44 -10.92
CA SER A 20 -0.20 -6.83 -11.98
C SER A 20 0.03 -5.72 -13.00
N GLU A 21 -1.05 -5.11 -13.51
CA GLU A 21 -0.99 -3.99 -14.46
C GLU A 21 -0.28 -2.77 -13.85
N ALA A 22 -0.60 -2.46 -12.59
CA ALA A 22 0.06 -1.39 -11.85
C ALA A 22 1.56 -1.64 -11.72
N ALA A 23 1.95 -2.87 -11.34
CA ALA A 23 3.34 -3.23 -11.15
C ALA A 23 4.14 -3.11 -12.47
N GLN A 24 3.57 -3.51 -13.60
CA GLN A 24 4.16 -3.31 -14.93
C GLN A 24 4.29 -1.83 -15.29
N LEU A 25 3.22 -1.04 -15.07
CA LEU A 25 3.19 0.40 -15.39
C LEU A 25 4.21 1.22 -14.58
N VAL A 26 4.46 0.83 -13.33
CA VAL A 26 5.45 1.51 -12.48
C VAL A 26 6.85 0.93 -12.62
N GLY A 27 7.01 -0.21 -13.29
CA GLY A 27 8.28 -0.94 -13.36
C GLY A 27 8.71 -1.50 -12.01
N ALA A 28 7.77 -2.03 -11.23
CA ALA A 28 8.06 -2.60 -9.91
C ALA A 28 8.88 -3.87 -10.01
N GLU A 29 9.78 -4.07 -9.05
CA GLU A 29 10.60 -5.28 -8.93
C GLU A 29 9.86 -6.40 -8.17
N MET A 30 8.85 -6.06 -7.39
CA MET A 30 8.12 -6.99 -6.52
C MET A 30 6.75 -6.45 -6.09
N ILE A 31 5.89 -7.33 -5.61
CA ILE A 31 4.62 -6.98 -4.94
C ILE A 31 4.71 -7.38 -3.47
N LEU A 32 4.44 -6.42 -2.58
CA LEU A 32 4.36 -6.64 -1.14
C LEU A 32 2.92 -6.87 -0.70
N VAL A 33 2.70 -7.92 0.10
CA VAL A 33 1.39 -8.28 0.66
C VAL A 33 1.47 -8.30 2.18
N GLU A 34 0.66 -7.50 2.86
CA GLU A 34 0.59 -7.55 4.32
C GLU A 34 -0.15 -8.83 4.79
N ASP A 35 0.50 -9.63 5.64
CA ASP A 35 0.05 -10.97 6.06
C ASP A 35 -0.84 -10.99 7.30
N ASN A 36 -1.16 -9.83 7.87
CA ASN A 36 -1.92 -9.76 9.12
C ASN A 36 -3.35 -10.29 8.95
N GLN A 37 -3.96 -10.08 7.78
CA GLN A 37 -5.32 -10.50 7.47
C GLN A 37 -5.42 -10.98 6.01
N GLY A 38 -5.44 -12.30 5.81
CA GLY A 38 -5.68 -12.89 4.49
C GLY A 38 -4.48 -12.84 3.52
N GLY A 39 -3.25 -12.59 3.99
CA GLY A 39 -2.08 -12.51 3.10
C GLY A 39 -1.77 -13.81 2.35
N ALA A 40 -2.03 -14.97 2.96
CA ALA A 40 -1.91 -16.26 2.26
C ALA A 40 -2.90 -16.37 1.08
N MET A 41 -4.15 -15.94 1.28
CA MET A 41 -5.16 -15.88 0.21
C MET A 41 -4.72 -14.87 -0.86
N ALA A 42 -4.28 -13.68 -0.46
CA ALA A 42 -3.86 -12.65 -1.41
C ALA A 42 -2.68 -13.10 -2.27
N GLN A 43 -1.67 -13.74 -1.67
CA GLN A 43 -0.54 -14.33 -2.39
C GLN A 43 -1.01 -15.41 -3.39
N ALA A 44 -1.91 -16.30 -2.96
CA ALA A 44 -2.44 -17.35 -3.83
C ALA A 44 -3.21 -16.78 -5.04
N VAL A 45 -4.04 -15.76 -4.83
CA VAL A 45 -4.81 -15.10 -5.91
C VAL A 45 -3.89 -14.37 -6.87
N LEU A 46 -2.87 -13.65 -6.37
CA LEU A 46 -1.86 -12.99 -7.22
C LEU A 46 -1.07 -14.00 -8.04
N ALA A 47 -0.64 -15.11 -7.42
CA ALA A 47 0.05 -16.19 -8.12
C ALA A 47 -0.82 -16.84 -9.21
N ALA A 48 -2.10 -17.08 -8.91
CA ALA A 48 -3.06 -17.62 -9.88
C ALA A 48 -3.38 -16.66 -11.04
N SER A 49 -3.22 -15.35 -10.81
CA SER A 49 -3.45 -14.30 -11.82
C SER A 49 -2.25 -14.07 -12.76
N ALA A 50 -1.29 -14.99 -12.77
CA ALA A 50 -0.08 -14.93 -13.61
C ALA A 50 0.76 -13.65 -13.40
N VAL A 51 0.83 -13.15 -12.16
CA VAL A 51 1.77 -12.09 -11.80
C VAL A 51 3.20 -12.61 -12.00
N ALA A 52 3.95 -11.98 -12.91
CA ALA A 52 5.32 -12.38 -13.23
C ALA A 52 6.38 -11.92 -12.20
N LEU A 53 5.99 -11.06 -11.26
CA LEU A 53 6.88 -10.50 -10.25
C LEU A 53 6.89 -11.33 -8.97
N PRO A 54 8.02 -11.33 -8.23
CA PRO A 54 8.08 -11.87 -6.87
C PRO A 54 6.98 -11.27 -5.98
N ILE A 55 6.24 -12.13 -5.29
CA ILE A 55 5.26 -11.73 -4.28
C ILE A 55 5.85 -12.02 -2.90
N GLN A 56 6.11 -10.97 -2.12
CA GLN A 56 6.65 -11.09 -0.78
C GLN A 56 5.59 -10.74 0.26
N ARG A 57 5.38 -11.64 1.22
CA ARG A 57 4.52 -11.39 2.37
C ARG A 57 5.31 -10.67 3.46
N VAL A 58 4.75 -9.59 4.00
CA VAL A 58 5.30 -8.85 5.13
C VAL A 58 4.33 -8.86 6.30
N ARG A 59 4.85 -8.95 7.51
CA ARG A 59 4.03 -8.93 8.73
C ARG A 59 4.35 -7.68 9.53
N ALA A 60 3.33 -6.87 9.81
CA ALA A 60 3.49 -5.74 10.71
C ALA A 60 3.71 -6.26 12.14
N ARG A 61 4.80 -5.84 12.78
CA ARG A 61 5.11 -6.21 14.17
C ARG A 61 4.75 -5.13 15.18
N ILE A 62 4.55 -3.92 14.71
CA ILE A 62 4.21 -2.74 15.50
C ILE A 62 2.97 -2.09 14.89
N ASN A 63 2.28 -1.27 15.69
CA ASN A 63 1.06 -0.61 15.26
C ASN A 63 1.32 0.37 14.09
N LYS A 64 0.25 0.73 13.39
CA LYS A 64 0.31 1.61 12.20
C LYS A 64 1.03 2.92 12.47
N ARG A 65 0.79 3.56 13.63
CA ARG A 65 1.42 4.84 14.00
C ARG A 65 2.93 4.71 14.16
N ALA A 66 3.38 3.67 14.87
CA ALA A 66 4.79 3.40 15.07
C ALA A 66 5.51 3.07 13.75
N ARG A 67 4.84 2.40 12.80
CA ARG A 67 5.39 2.18 11.45
C ARG A 67 5.49 3.45 10.62
N ALA A 68 4.49 4.33 10.70
CA ALA A 68 4.45 5.56 9.91
C ALA A 68 5.42 6.65 10.41
N ALA A 69 5.76 6.63 11.71
CA ALA A 69 6.56 7.69 12.34
C ALA A 69 7.92 7.96 11.67
N PRO A 70 8.72 6.95 11.25
CA PRO A 70 9.98 7.20 10.54
C PRO A 70 9.78 7.92 9.20
N ILE A 71 8.77 7.51 8.42
CA ILE A 71 8.46 8.15 7.13
C ILE A 71 7.97 9.58 7.34
N ALA A 72 7.09 9.79 8.32
CA ALA A 72 6.61 11.13 8.68
C ALA A 72 7.76 12.07 9.09
N ALA A 73 8.74 11.57 9.85
CA ALA A 73 9.92 12.34 10.23
C ALA A 73 10.77 12.73 9.00
N LEU A 74 10.96 11.82 8.04
CA LEU A 74 11.67 12.12 6.79
C LEU A 74 10.91 13.14 5.93
N MET A 75 9.58 13.07 5.88
CA MET A 75 8.75 14.04 5.18
C MET A 75 8.83 15.43 5.82
N ALA A 76 8.79 15.51 7.16
CA ALA A 76 8.94 16.78 7.90
C ALA A 76 10.31 17.44 7.67
N GLN A 77 11.34 16.63 7.45
CA GLN A 77 12.69 17.09 7.06
C GLN A 77 12.80 17.42 5.56
N GLY A 78 11.73 17.25 4.78
CA GLY A 78 11.73 17.47 3.32
C GLY A 78 12.52 16.41 2.52
N ARG A 79 12.89 15.28 3.14
CA ARG A 79 13.70 14.21 2.54
C ARG A 79 12.85 13.19 1.78
N VAL A 80 11.56 13.10 2.08
CA VAL A 80 10.56 12.32 1.35
C VAL A 80 9.45 13.26 0.92
N LYS A 81 8.98 13.13 -0.32
CA LYS A 81 7.92 13.96 -0.90
C LYS A 81 7.02 13.08 -1.77
N LEU A 82 5.75 13.43 -1.86
CA LEU A 82 4.85 12.83 -2.84
C LEU A 82 5.29 13.29 -4.24
N ALA A 83 5.32 12.35 -5.19
CA ALA A 83 5.73 12.63 -6.58
C ALA A 83 4.67 13.39 -7.40
N GLY A 84 3.55 13.77 -6.77
CA GLY A 84 2.40 14.42 -7.37
C GLY A 84 1.27 14.56 -6.33
N SER A 85 0.08 14.91 -6.79
CA SER A 85 -1.12 14.95 -5.95
C SER A 85 -1.77 13.57 -5.87
N PHE A 86 -2.11 13.15 -4.65
CA PHE A 86 -2.75 11.86 -4.37
C PHE A 86 -3.87 12.09 -3.35
N PRO A 87 -5.02 12.70 -3.76
CA PRO A 87 -6.00 13.23 -2.82
C PRO A 87 -6.49 12.20 -1.78
N GLY A 88 -6.74 10.95 -2.19
CA GLY A 88 -7.14 9.89 -1.26
C GLY A 88 -6.07 9.52 -0.23
N LEU A 89 -4.79 9.54 -0.61
CA LEU A 89 -3.67 9.35 0.31
C LEU A 89 -3.50 10.58 1.22
N GLU A 90 -3.57 11.78 0.66
CA GLU A 90 -3.44 13.04 1.41
C GLU A 90 -4.54 13.16 2.47
N ASP A 91 -5.79 12.82 2.12
CA ASP A 91 -6.92 12.75 3.06
C ASP A 91 -6.68 11.72 4.17
N GLU A 92 -6.13 10.56 3.84
CA GLU A 92 -5.76 9.54 4.83
C GLU A 92 -4.63 10.02 5.74
N MET A 93 -3.60 10.70 5.21
CA MET A 93 -2.51 11.28 5.98
C MET A 93 -3.01 12.35 6.96
N CYS A 94 -3.86 13.27 6.50
CA CYS A 94 -4.48 14.29 7.35
C CYS A 94 -5.33 13.66 8.46
N ALA A 95 -6.19 12.68 8.10
CA ALA A 95 -7.06 12.03 9.06
C ALA A 95 -6.29 11.16 10.08
N PHE A 96 -5.20 10.52 9.66
CA PHE A 96 -4.40 9.63 10.51
C PHE A 96 -3.74 10.37 11.68
N GLY A 97 -3.39 11.64 11.48
CA GLY A 97 -2.84 12.52 12.51
C GLY A 97 -3.89 13.07 13.48
N ALA A 98 -5.18 12.93 13.19
CA ALA A 98 -6.25 13.45 14.04
C ALA A 98 -6.52 12.55 15.26
N GLU A 99 -6.90 13.16 16.37
CA GLU A 99 -7.41 12.43 17.53
C GLU A 99 -8.67 11.65 17.17
N GLY A 100 -8.82 10.44 17.71
CA GLY A 100 -10.02 9.63 17.49
C GLY A 100 -10.12 8.97 16.11
N PHE A 101 -9.05 8.95 15.30
CA PHE A 101 -9.03 8.18 14.05
C PHE A 101 -9.24 6.68 14.29
N GLN A 102 -10.29 6.11 13.68
CA GLN A 102 -10.69 4.69 13.83
C GLN A 102 -10.69 3.88 12.52
N ARG A 103 -10.63 4.54 11.34
CA ARG A 103 -10.66 3.83 10.05
C ARG A 103 -9.29 3.21 9.72
N SER A 104 -9.24 2.23 8.82
CA SER A 104 -7.97 1.74 8.28
C SER A 104 -7.45 2.75 7.23
N PRO A 105 -6.19 3.23 7.32
CA PRO A 105 -5.61 4.12 6.32
C PRO A 105 -4.87 3.28 5.27
N ASP A 106 -5.63 2.59 4.42
CA ASP A 106 -5.10 1.56 3.53
C ASP A 106 -4.04 2.09 2.54
N ARG A 107 -4.19 3.34 2.05
CA ARG A 107 -3.21 3.98 1.16
C ARG A 107 -1.97 4.41 1.92
N LEU A 108 -2.14 4.96 3.12
CA LEU A 108 -1.00 5.33 3.96
C LEU A 108 -0.17 4.10 4.35
N ASP A 109 -0.83 3.01 4.71
CA ASP A 109 -0.16 1.75 5.03
C ASP A 109 0.61 1.24 3.81
N ALA A 110 0.05 1.31 2.61
CA ALA A 110 0.74 0.96 1.37
C ALA A 110 1.96 1.88 1.11
N MET A 111 1.84 3.19 1.31
CA MET A 111 2.93 4.16 1.13
C MET A 111 4.10 3.87 2.09
N VAL A 112 3.84 3.46 3.32
CA VAL A 112 4.89 3.17 4.32
C VAL A 112 5.76 1.97 3.93
N TRP A 113 5.27 1.07 3.08
CA TRP A 113 6.01 -0.10 2.61
C TRP A 113 6.74 0.11 1.27
N ALA A 114 6.49 1.22 0.57
CA ALA A 114 6.97 1.50 -0.77
C ALA A 114 8.34 2.20 -0.81
#